data_AF-A0A9E2VKY5-F1
#
_entry.id   AF-A0A9E2VKY5-F1
#
_cell.length_a   1.000
_cell.length_b   1.000
_cell.length_c   1.000
_cell.angle_alpha   90.00
_cell.angle_beta   90.00
_cell.angle_gamma   90.00
#
_symmetry.space_group_name_H-M   'P 1'
#
loop_
_entity.id
_entity.type
_entity.pdbx_description
1 polymer ?
#
loop_
_entity_poly.entity_id
_entity_poly.type
_entity_poly.pdbx_seq_one_letter_code
_entity_poly.pdbx_strand_id
1 'polypeptide(L)'
;MKRTHHCNELRPAHLGQTVTLSGWVHSRRDLGGLIFIDIRDREGRTQTVFDPSALAKDLFERAAALRSECVVSVTGQVRQRPAGTN
;
A
#
# COMPACT_ATOMS: atom_id res chain seq x y z
N MET A 1 2.84 9.62 -16.99
CA MET A 1 3.04 10.05 -15.58
C MET A 1 2.86 8.81 -14.69
N LYS A 2 3.79 8.48 -13.79
CA LYS A 2 3.85 7.16 -13.12
C LYS A 2 3.16 7.08 -11.73
N ARG A 3 2.74 8.22 -11.13
CA ARG A 3 1.90 8.26 -9.91
C ARG A 3 0.62 9.07 -10.19
N THR A 4 -0.48 8.73 -9.52
CA THR A 4 -1.74 9.51 -9.60
C THR A 4 -1.97 10.40 -8.39
N HIS A 5 -1.46 10.01 -7.22
CA HIS A 5 -1.58 10.77 -5.97
C HIS A 5 -0.27 10.71 -5.17
N HIS A 6 -0.11 11.62 -4.22
CA HIS A 6 0.91 11.58 -3.19
C HIS A 6 0.51 10.68 -2.02
N CYS A 7 1.51 10.21 -1.27
CA CYS A 7 1.22 9.61 0.03
C CYS A 7 0.61 10.68 0.94
N ASN A 8 -0.28 10.28 1.85
CA ASN A 8 -1.02 11.19 2.75
C ASN A 8 -2.06 12.10 2.05
N GLU A 9 -2.25 11.97 0.73
CA GLU A 9 -3.27 12.72 -0.03
C GLU A 9 -4.64 12.04 -0.04
N LEU A 10 -4.69 10.71 0.15
CA LEU A 10 -5.94 9.96 0.06
C LEU A 10 -6.96 10.39 1.13
N ARG A 11 -8.24 10.45 0.74
CA ARG A 11 -9.38 10.93 1.54
C ARG A 11 -10.59 10.03 1.30
N PRO A 12 -11.65 10.12 2.13
CA PRO A 12 -12.90 9.38 1.89
C PRO A 12 -13.51 9.62 0.51
N ALA A 13 -13.32 10.79 -0.09
CA ALA A 13 -13.76 11.08 -1.46
C ALA A 13 -13.10 10.20 -2.54
N HIS A 14 -11.96 9.58 -2.23
CA HIS A 14 -11.22 8.71 -3.14
C HIS A 14 -11.62 7.23 -3.02
N LEU A 15 -12.54 6.87 -2.12
CA LEU A 15 -12.98 5.49 -1.92
C LEU A 15 -13.45 4.85 -3.24
N GLY A 16 -13.02 3.61 -3.46
CA GLY A 16 -13.34 2.84 -4.65
C GLY A 16 -12.49 3.17 -5.89
N GLN A 17 -11.74 4.28 -5.89
CA GLN A 17 -10.88 4.67 -7.01
C GLN A 17 -9.62 3.82 -7.07
N THR A 18 -9.15 3.52 -8.29
CA THR A 18 -7.84 2.91 -8.52
C THR A 18 -6.78 4.02 -8.58
N VAL A 19 -5.82 3.96 -7.66
CA VAL A 19 -4.76 4.97 -7.55
C VAL A 19 -3.38 4.31 -7.63
N THR A 20 -2.38 5.09 -8.04
CA THR A 20 -0.98 4.68 -8.05
C THR A 20 -0.18 5.61 -7.15
N LEU A 21 0.47 5.02 -6.15
CA LEU A 21 1.41 5.69 -5.25
C LEU A 21 2.83 5.26 -5.59
N SER A 22 3.79 6.18 -5.51
CA SER A 22 5.20 5.87 -5.70
C SER A 22 6.02 6.48 -4.57
N GLY A 23 6.94 5.71 -4.00
CA GLY A 23 7.75 6.14 -2.86
C GLY A 23 8.66 5.04 -2.35
N TRP A 24 9.03 5.13 -1.08
CA TRP A 24 9.89 4.17 -0.39
C TRP A 24 9.08 3.37 0.61
N VAL A 25 9.39 2.08 0.74
CA VAL A 25 8.88 1.26 1.83
C VAL A 25 9.42 1.80 3.14
N HIS A 26 8.52 2.29 4.01
CA HIS A 26 8.89 2.77 5.34
C HIS A 26 8.93 1.62 6.36
N SER A 27 7.89 0.79 6.36
CA SER A 27 7.81 -0.37 7.23
C SER A 27 6.91 -1.43 6.61
N ARG A 28 7.21 -2.70 6.90
CA ARG A 28 6.39 -3.85 6.55
C ARG A 28 5.97 -4.57 7.83
N ARG A 29 4.70 -4.96 7.90
CA ARG A 29 4.14 -5.81 8.96
C ARG A 29 3.44 -7.00 8.31
N ASP A 30 3.65 -8.19 8.87
CA ASP A 30 2.98 -9.41 8.44
C ASP A 30 2.12 -9.91 9.61
N LEU A 31 0.81 -9.99 9.38
CA LEU A 31 -0.16 -10.46 10.36
C LEU A 31 -0.83 -11.72 9.82
N GLY A 32 -0.17 -12.86 10.00
CA GLY A 32 -0.76 -14.17 9.70
C GLY A 32 -1.13 -14.36 8.23
N GLY A 33 -0.33 -13.80 7.30
CA GLY A 33 -0.58 -13.90 5.87
C GLY A 33 -1.24 -12.67 5.25
N LEU A 34 -1.58 -11.64 6.05
CA LEU A 34 -1.96 -10.33 5.56
C LEU A 34 -0.77 -9.37 5.69
N ILE A 35 -0.26 -8.86 4.57
CA ILE A 35 0.93 -8.00 4.56
C ILE A 35 0.51 -6.54 4.48
N PHE A 36 0.99 -5.75 5.43
CA PHE A 36 0.83 -4.31 5.46
C PHE A 36 2.16 -3.64 5.14
N ILE A 37 2.14 -2.71 4.19
CA ILE A 37 3.32 -1.93 3.82
C ILE A 37 2.96 -0.46 3.86
N ASP A 38 3.66 0.28 4.72
CA ASP A 38 3.57 1.73 4.72
C ASP A 38 4.54 2.29 3.67
N ILE A 39 3.99 2.94 2.65
CA ILE A 39 4.77 3.64 1.63
C ILE A 39 4.93 5.09 2.08
N ARG A 40 6.14 5.62 1.97
CA ARG A 40 6.49 7.00 2.31
C ARG A 40 6.94 7.75 1.08
N ASP A 41 6.46 8.97 0.93
CA ASP A 41 7.04 9.98 0.05
C ASP A 41 7.27 11.29 0.84
N ARG A 42 7.50 12.40 0.12
CA ARG A 42 7.72 13.72 0.72
C ARG A 42 6.54 14.22 1.57
N GLU A 43 5.31 13.85 1.21
CA GLU A 43 4.08 14.39 1.82
C GLU A 43 3.60 13.57 3.02
N GLY A 44 4.14 12.37 3.20
CA GLY A 44 3.87 11.55 4.37
C GLY A 44 3.85 10.06 4.04
N ARG A 45 2.93 9.34 4.70
CA ARG A 45 2.83 7.88 4.60
C ARG A 45 1.44 7.45 4.17
N THR A 46 1.36 6.30 3.52
CA THR A 46 0.10 5.64 3.21
C THR A 46 0.25 4.15 3.35
N GLN A 47 -0.66 3.56 4.13
CA GLN A 47 -0.72 2.12 4.33
C GLN A 47 -1.30 1.46 3.09
N THR A 48 -0.61 0.44 2.61
CA THR A 48 -1.09 -0.49 1.59
C THR A 48 -1.25 -1.87 2.22
N VAL A 49 -2.25 -2.61 1.75
CA VAL A 49 -2.61 -3.93 2.28
C VAL A 49 -2.57 -4.92 1.13
N PHE A 50 -1.84 -6.01 1.31
CA PHE A 50 -1.69 -7.10 0.35
C PHE A 50 -2.35 -8.34 0.94
N ASP A 51 -3.54 -8.67 0.41
CA ASP A 51 -4.35 -9.82 0.82
C ASP A 51 -4.15 -10.99 -0.17
N PRO A 52 -3.68 -12.16 0.29
CA PRO A 52 -3.41 -13.30 -0.58
C PRO A 52 -4.67 -13.89 -1.21
N SER A 53 -5.86 -13.63 -0.66
CA SER A 53 -7.14 -14.04 -1.25
C SER A 53 -7.55 -13.19 -2.45
N ALA A 54 -7.05 -11.94 -2.53
CA ALA A 54 -7.39 -10.98 -3.57
C ALA A 54 -6.24 -10.73 -4.57
N LEU A 55 -5.05 -11.29 -4.33
CA LEU A 55 -3.86 -11.08 -5.14
C LEU A 55 -3.35 -12.38 -5.75
N ALA A 56 -2.75 -12.28 -6.94
CA ALA A 56 -2.00 -13.40 -7.51
C ALA A 56 -0.80 -13.76 -6.62
N LYS A 57 -0.51 -15.05 -6.49
CA LYS A 57 0.56 -15.59 -5.63
C LYS A 57 1.92 -14.90 -5.86
N ASP A 58 2.33 -14.73 -7.11
CA ASP A 58 3.60 -14.07 -7.45
C ASP A 58 3.65 -12.61 -6.97
N LEU A 59 2.54 -11.87 -7.07
CA LEU A 59 2.49 -10.49 -6.59
C LEU A 59 2.58 -10.42 -5.06
N PHE A 60 1.92 -11.36 -4.38
CA PHE A 60 2.00 -11.48 -2.93
C PHE A 60 3.42 -11.82 -2.47
N GLU A 61 4.10 -12.77 -3.12
CA GLU A 61 5.49 -13.12 -2.83
C GLU A 61 6.45 -11.94 -3.08
N ARG A 62 6.24 -11.17 -4.15
CA ARG A 62 6.99 -9.94 -4.41
C ARG A 62 6.80 -8.90 -3.31
N ALA A 63 5.56 -8.69 -2.85
CA ALA A 63 5.29 -7.81 -1.72
C ALA A 63 5.94 -8.32 -0.42
N ALA A 64 5.93 -9.64 -0.21
CA ALA A 64 6.60 -10.32 0.90
C ALA A 64 8.13 -10.28 0.83
N ALA A 65 8.73 -9.95 -0.32
CA ALA A 65 10.16 -9.77 -0.45
C ALA A 65 10.62 -8.32 -0.18
N LEU A 66 9.69 -7.36 -0.12
CA LEU A 66 10.01 -5.95 0.07
C LEU A 66 10.65 -5.69 1.45
N ARG A 67 11.64 -4.79 1.44
CA ARG A 67 12.41 -4.35 2.62
C ARG A 67 12.30 -2.84 2.77
N SER A 68 12.69 -2.34 3.94
CA SER A 68 12.77 -0.89 4.17
C SER A 68 13.64 -0.22 3.11
N GLU A 69 13.26 1.00 2.71
CA GLU A 69 13.89 1.82 1.68
C GLU A 69 13.84 1.27 0.24
N CYS A 70 13.13 0.16 -0.02
CA CYS A 70 12.83 -0.23 -1.39
C CYS A 70 11.99 0.83 -2.10
N VAL A 71 12.42 1.28 -3.28
CA VAL A 71 11.63 2.16 -4.15
C VAL A 71 10.55 1.32 -4.83
N VAL A 72 9.30 1.71 -4.63
CA VAL A 72 8.14 0.96 -5.11
C VAL A 72 7.14 1.89 -5.79
N SER A 73 6.37 1.31 -6.71
CA SER A 73 5.15 1.90 -7.25
C SER A 73 4.02 0.91 -7.06
N VAL A 74 2.98 1.30 -6.33
CA VAL A 74 1.87 0.44 -5.96
C VAL A 74 0.59 1.00 -6.55
N THR A 75 -0.10 0.17 -7.33
CA THR A 75 -1.42 0.48 -7.87
C THR A 75 -2.44 -0.39 -7.16
N GLY A 76 -3.52 0.22 -6.66
CA GLY A 76 -4.56 -0.50 -5.95
C GLY A 76 -5.82 0.33 -5.77
N GLN A 77 -6.87 -0.30 -5.27
CA GLN A 77 -8.14 0.35 -4.98
C GLN A 77 -8.11 0.97 -3.58
N VAL A 78 -8.52 2.23 -3.47
CA VAL A 78 -8.67 2.90 -2.17
C VAL A 78 -9.85 2.28 -1.44
N ARG A 79 -9.62 1.84 -0.20
CA ARG A 79 -10.63 1.23 0.66
C ARG A 79 -10.63 1.88 2.02
N GLN A 80 -11.79 1.88 2.67
CA GLN A 80 -11.92 2.38 4.03
C GLN A 80 -11.20 1.41 4.98
N ARG A 81 -10.43 1.95 5.92
CA ARG A 81 -9.84 1.14 6.98
C ARG A 81 -10.97 0.58 7.87
N PRO A 82 -11.02 -0.73 8.15
CA PRO A 82 -11.98 -1.31 9.08
C PRO A 82 -11.86 -0.68 10.48
N ALA A 83 -12.97 -0.63 11.21
CA ALA A 83 -12.95 -0.20 12.60
C ALA A 83 -12.13 -1.18 13.46
N GLY A 84 -11.28 -0.66 14.34
CA GLY A 84 -10.50 -1.48 15.29
C GLY A 84 -9.13 -1.97 14.81
N THR A 85 -8.65 -1.53 13.64
CA THR A 85 -7.29 -1.84 13.17
C THR A 85 -6.36 -0.64 13.43
N ASN A 86 -5.55 -0.70 14.49
CA ASN A 86 -4.48 0.27 14.79
C ASN A 86 -3.11 -0.26 14.35
#